data_AF-A0A2P6W7J7-F1
#
_entry.id   AF-A0A2P6W7J7-F1
#
_cell.length_a   1.000
_cell.length_b   1.000
_cell.length_c   1.000
_cell.angle_alpha   90.00
_cell.angle_beta   90.00
_cell.angle_gamma   90.00
#
_symmetry.space_group_name_H-M   'P 1'
#
loop_
_entity.id
_entity.type
_entity.pdbx_description
1 polymer ?
#
loop_
_entity_poly.entity_id
_entity_poly.type
_entity_poly.pdbx_seq_one_letter_code
_entity_poly.pdbx_strand_id
1 'polypeptide(L)' 'IMTKPYISSSNYIKKMSHYSGDWEETWDGLYWNFISEHKEKVSEINRMGFMTSTLERMNEETVEEHKENAEEFKQDLDL' A
#
# COMPACT_ATOMS: atom_id res chain seq x y z
N ILE A 1 5.75 20.60 -12.79
CA ILE A 1 4.73 20.04 -11.87
C ILE A 1 5.12 18.60 -11.62
N MET A 2 5.17 18.16 -10.36
CA MET A 2 5.71 16.84 -10.02
C MET A 2 4.77 15.73 -10.54
N THR A 3 5.31 14.82 -11.34
CA THR A 3 4.55 13.77 -12.05
C THR A 3 4.47 12.44 -11.29
N LYS A 4 5.01 12.38 -10.06
CA LYS A 4 5.06 11.14 -9.27
C LYS A 4 4.06 11.20 -8.11
N PRO A 5 3.26 10.14 -7.91
CA PRO A 5 2.37 10.05 -6.76
C PRO A 5 3.19 9.90 -5.47
N TYR A 6 2.82 10.67 -4.45
CA TYR A 6 3.39 10.56 -3.11
C TYR A 6 2.61 9.51 -2.33
N ILE A 7 3.04 8.26 -2.45
CA ILE A 7 2.48 7.12 -1.72
C ILE A 7 3.58 6.40 -0.96
N SER A 8 3.26 5.93 0.24
CA SER A 8 4.21 5.20 1.08
C SER A 8 3.49 4.24 2.00
N SER A 9 4.14 3.13 2.31
CA SER A 9 3.75 2.21 3.37
C SER A 9 4.06 2.82 4.76
N SER A 10 3.59 2.16 5.82
CA SER A 10 3.78 2.54 7.23
C SER A 10 5.27 2.74 7.58
N ASN A 11 6.15 1.96 6.93
CA ASN A 11 7.60 2.01 7.09
C ASN A 11 8.20 3.39 6.84
N TYR A 12 7.63 4.21 5.95
CA TYR A 12 8.09 5.58 5.76
C TYR A 12 7.81 6.43 7.00
N ILE A 13 6.59 6.35 7.53
CA ILE A 13 6.17 7.08 8.72
C ILE A 13 7.03 6.66 9.92
N LYS A 14 7.23 5.35 10.12
CA LYS A 14 8.10 4.83 11.20
C LYS A 14 9.54 5.35 11.14
N LYS A 15 10.10 5.48 9.93
CA LYS A 15 11.47 5.97 9.73
C LYS A 15 11.61 7.48 9.88
N MET A 16 10.53 8.22 9.61
CA MET A 16 10.53 9.69 9.60
C MET A 16 9.85 10.29 10.84
N SER A 17 9.37 9.46 11.76
CA SER A 17 8.65 9.90 12.97
C SER A 17 8.88 8.94 14.14
N HIS A 18 8.17 9.18 15.24
CA HIS A 18 8.17 8.33 16.43
C HIS A 18 6.84 7.61 16.65
N TYR A 19 6.04 7.45 15.59
CA TYR A 19 4.76 6.75 15.66
C TYR A 19 4.93 5.26 15.35
N SER A 20 4.27 4.43 16.16
CA SER A 20 4.14 2.99 15.97
C SER A 20 2.82 2.52 16.58
N GLY A 21 2.19 1.52 15.99
CA GLY A 21 0.98 0.92 16.54
C GLY A 21 0.19 0.10 15.53
N ASP A 22 -0.98 -0.38 15.95
CA ASP A 22 -1.81 -1.31 15.17
C ASP A 22 -2.31 -0.71 13.83
N TRP A 23 -2.36 0.62 13.73
CA TRP A 23 -2.69 1.33 12.49
C TRP A 23 -1.74 1.04 11.32
N GLU A 24 -0.53 0.53 11.60
CA GLU A 24 0.46 0.19 10.57
C GLU A 24 -0.08 -0.86 9.60
N GLU A 25 -0.78 -1.87 10.10
CA GLU A 25 -1.35 -2.97 9.31
C GLU A 25 -2.44 -2.45 8.37
N THR A 26 -3.33 -1.59 8.88
CA THR A 26 -4.33 -0.90 8.07
C THR A 26 -3.70 -0.03 6.99
N TRP A 27 -2.66 0.73 7.34
CA TRP A 27 -1.98 1.63 6.41
C TRP A 27 -1.23 0.87 5.30
N ASP A 28 -0.56 -0.23 5.67
CA ASP A 28 0.09 -1.12 4.71
C ASP A 28 -0.94 -1.84 3.84
N GLY A 29 -2.08 -2.25 4.40
CA GLY A 29 -3.22 -2.77 3.64
C GLY A 29 -3.69 -1.78 2.56
N LEU A 30 -3.98 -0.53 2.95
CA LEU A 30 -4.37 0.52 2.00
C LEU A 30 -3.30 0.76 0.93
N TYR A 31 -2.03 0.78 1.32
CA TYR A 31 -0.91 0.97 0.39
C TYR A 31 -0.84 -0.16 -0.64
N TRP A 32 -0.82 -1.41 -0.22
CA TRP A 32 -0.72 -2.55 -1.13
C TRP A 32 -1.97 -2.76 -1.96
N ASN A 33 -3.16 -2.55 -1.38
CA ASN A 33 -4.41 -2.59 -2.10
C ASN A 33 -4.47 -1.51 -3.20
N PHE A 34 -4.02 -0.28 -2.93
CA PHE A 34 -3.89 0.78 -3.95
C PHE A 34 -2.93 0.40 -5.08
N ILE A 35 -1.77 -0.19 -4.75
CA ILE A 35 -0.81 -0.67 -5.75
C ILE A 35 -1.42 -1.79 -6.60
N SER A 36 -2.22 -2.68 -6.01
CA SER A 36 -2.93 -3.75 -6.69
C SER A 36 -3.97 -3.21 -7.66
N GLU A 37 -4.87 -2.34 -7.20
CA GLU A 37 -5.95 -1.72 -8.00
C GLU A 37 -5.42 -0.87 -9.18
N HIS A 38 -4.22 -0.31 -9.05
CA HIS A 38 -3.62 0.57 -10.06
C HIS A 38 -2.33 0.02 -10.67
N LYS A 39 -2.13 -1.30 -10.60
CA LYS A 39 -0.90 -1.99 -11.01
C LYS A 39 -0.38 -1.56 -12.38
N GLU A 40 -1.27 -1.46 -13.38
CA GLU A 40 -0.90 -1.05 -14.74
C GLU A 40 -0.25 0.33 -14.76
N LYS A 41 -0.93 1.34 -14.20
CA LYS A 41 -0.42 2.72 -14.14
C LYS A 41 0.83 2.84 -13.27
N VAL A 42 0.88 2.14 -12.15
CA VAL A 42 2.03 2.16 -11.23
C VAL A 42 3.27 1.56 -11.91
N SER A 43 3.10 0.52 -12.72
CA SER A 43 4.20 -0.15 -13.42
C SER A 43 4.88 0.75 -14.47
N GLU A 44 4.12 1.69 -15.06
CA GLU A 44 4.64 2.66 -16.04
C GLU A 44 5.48 3.78 -15.40
N ILE A 45 5.33 4.02 -14.10
CA ILE A 45 6.03 5.11 -13.41
C ILE A 45 7.47 4.69 -13.08
N ASN A 46 8.43 5.42 -13.64
CA ASN A 46 9.86 5.17 -13.41
C ASN A 46 10.21 5.23 -11.90
N ARG A 47 10.79 4.13 -11.41
CA ARG A 47 11.09 3.79 -9.99
C ARG A 47 9.93 3.28 -9.15
N MET A 48 8.72 3.10 -9.68
CA MET A 48 7.60 2.50 -8.93
C MET A 48 7.26 1.07 -9.37
N GLY A 49 7.70 0.65 -10.55
CA GLY A 49 7.49 -0.73 -11.03
C GLY A 49 8.07 -1.82 -10.11
N PHE A 50 9.02 -1.50 -9.21
CA PHE A 50 9.46 -2.48 -8.21
C PHE A 50 8.33 -2.84 -7.23
N MET A 51 7.41 -1.91 -6.94
CA MET A 51 6.30 -2.14 -6.02
C MET A 51 5.37 -3.23 -6.56
N THR A 52 5.06 -3.20 -7.87
CA THR A 52 4.24 -4.22 -8.51
C THR A 52 4.94 -5.57 -8.53
N SER A 53 6.25 -5.61 -8.80
CA SER A 53 7.02 -6.85 -8.73
C SER A 53 7.18 -7.39 -7.31
N THR A 54 7.21 -6.53 -6.29
CA THR A 54 7.19 -6.95 -4.89
C THR A 54 5.85 -7.59 -4.56
N LEU A 55 4.74 -6.95 -4.94
CA LEU A 55 3.39 -7.48 -4.73
C LEU A 55 3.19 -8.85 -5.40
N GLU A 56 3.68 -9.03 -6.63
CA GLU A 56 3.61 -10.32 -7.34
C GLU A 56 4.40 -11.46 -6.68
N ARG A 57 5.39 -11.12 -5.85
CA ARG A 57 6.24 -12.08 -5.14
C ARG A 57 5.75 -12.38 -3.73
N MET A 58 4.77 -11.63 -3.24
CA MET A 58 4.12 -11.94 -1.96
C MET A 58 3.34 -13.24 -2.11
N ASN A 59 3.20 -13.97 -1.01
CA ASN A 59 2.33 -15.13 -0.98
C ASN A 59 0.86 -14.65 -1.01
N GLU A 60 -0.06 -15.54 -1.43
CA GLU A 60 -1.48 -15.21 -1.57
C GLU A 60 -2.13 -14.80 -0.24
N GLU A 61 -1.74 -15.41 0.86
CA GLU A 61 -2.25 -15.12 2.21
C GLU A 61 -1.95 -13.66 2.62
N THR A 62 -0.72 -13.19 2.42
CA THR A 62 -0.31 -11.80 2.71
C THR A 62 -1.02 -10.80 1.81
N VAL A 63 -1.26 -11.15 0.54
CA VAL A 63 -2.00 -10.25 -0.37
C VAL A 63 -3.46 -10.14 0.06
N GLU A 64 -4.07 -11.25 0.47
CA GLU A 64 -5.45 -11.24 0.96
C GLU A 64 -5.57 -10.48 2.28
N GLU A 65 -4.63 -10.66 3.22
CA GLU A 65 -4.57 -9.89 4.47
C GLU A 65 -4.51 -8.37 4.21
N HIS A 66 -3.67 -7.93 3.28
CA HIS A 66 -3.62 -6.52 2.90
C HIS A 66 -4.93 -6.00 2.30
N LYS A 67 -5.64 -6.86 1.55
CA LYS A 67 -6.92 -6.52 0.96
C LYS A 67 -8.02 -6.46 2.03
N GLU A 68 -8.10 -7.42 2.92
CA GLU A 68 -9.04 -7.44 4.05
C GLU A 68 -8.86 -6.20 4.94
N ASN A 69 -7.64 -5.90 5.36
CA ASN A 69 -7.34 -4.72 6.17
C ASN A 69 -7.73 -3.40 5.49
N ALA A 70 -7.59 -3.34 4.15
CA ALA A 70 -8.00 -2.17 3.38
C ALA A 70 -9.53 -2.05 3.25
N GLU A 71 -10.22 -3.18 3.01
CA GLU A 71 -11.66 -3.24 2.86
C GLU A 71 -12.38 -2.94 4.19
N GLU A 72 -11.91 -3.51 5.30
CA GLU A 72 -12.45 -3.23 6.65
C GLU A 72 -12.38 -1.73 6.96
N PHE A 73 -11.23 -1.10 6.72
CA PHE A 73 -11.07 0.33 6.95
C PHE A 73 -11.92 1.21 6.01
N LYS A 74 -12.08 0.81 4.74
CA LYS A 74 -12.96 1.52 3.81
C LYS A 74 -14.41 1.43 4.26
N GLN A 75 -14.87 0.26 4.70
CA GLN A 75 -16.22 0.06 5.23
C GLN A 75 -16.49 0.93 6.47
N ASP A 76 -15.55 1.01 7.40
CA ASP A 76 -15.64 1.88 8.58
C ASP A 76 -15.76 3.37 8.25
N LEU A 77 -15.26 3.77 7.07
CA LEU A 77 -15.32 5.14 6.55
C LEU A 77 -16.50 5.40 5.61
N ASP A 78 -17.39 4.42 5.41
CA ASP A 78 -18.46 4.45 4.40
C ASP A 78 -17.94 4.67 2.95
N LEU A 79 -16.76 4.14 2.61
CA LEU A 79 -16.08 4.24 1.31
C LEU A 79 -16.20 2.98 0.44
#